data_AF-A0A518GF31-F1
#
_entry.id   AF-A0A518GF31-F1
#
_cell.length_a   1.000
_cell.length_b   1.000
_cell.length_c   1.000
_cell.angle_alpha   90.00
_cell.angle_beta   90.00
_cell.angle_gamma   90.00
#
_symmetry.space_group_name_H-M   'P 1'
#
loop_
_entity.id
_entity.type
_entity.pdbx_description
1 polymer ?
#
loop_
_entity_poly.entity_id
_entity_poly.type
_entity_poly.pdbx_seq_one_letter_code
_entity_poly.pdbx_strand_id
1 'polypeptide(L)'
;MPRMLALGVLFCFTAGCASRPGWGWGGMQGTTDRQKARAVIHDPYPLNDIGPEVIGGRPREFYTPQAEAHRTHNVDATFPQSFGFPPPN
;
A
#
# COMPACT_ATOMS: atom_id res chain seq x y z
N MET A 1 14.88 -10.74 -45.69
CA MET A 1 15.55 -10.02 -44.58
C MET A 1 14.68 -8.96 -43.90
N PRO A 2 13.97 -8.02 -44.59
CA PRO A 2 13.20 -6.96 -43.89
C PRO A 2 11.96 -7.48 -43.14
N ARG A 3 11.39 -8.61 -43.57
CA ARG A 3 10.21 -9.23 -42.94
C ARG A 3 10.47 -9.77 -41.53
N MET A 4 11.68 -10.26 -41.26
CA MET A 4 12.04 -10.73 -39.92
C MET A 4 12.35 -9.57 -38.97
N LEU A 5 12.89 -8.47 -39.50
CA LEU A 5 13.14 -7.25 -38.73
C LEU A 5 11.81 -6.58 -38.32
N ALA A 6 10.81 -6.57 -39.21
CA ALA A 6 9.47 -6.06 -38.89
C ALA A 6 8.75 -6.89 -37.81
N LEU A 7 8.88 -8.22 -37.84
CA LEU A 7 8.32 -9.12 -36.83
C LEU A 7 8.99 -8.93 -35.45
N GLY A 8 10.31 -8.72 -35.41
CA GLY A 8 11.04 -8.46 -34.18
C GLY A 8 10.65 -7.13 -33.51
N VAL A 9 10.47 -6.07 -34.29
CA VAL A 9 10.04 -4.76 -33.77
C VAL A 9 8.61 -4.83 -33.22
N LEU A 10 7.69 -5.51 -33.89
CA LEU A 10 6.31 -5.68 -33.43
C LEU A 10 6.22 -6.42 -32.07
N PHE A 11 7.10 -7.40 -31.84
CA PHE A 11 7.14 -8.17 -30.58
C PHE A 11 7.63 -7.34 -29.38
N CYS A 12 8.54 -6.38 -29.60
CA CYS A 12 9.01 -5.47 -28.55
C CYS A 12 7.93 -4.49 -28.06
N PHE A 13 6.98 -4.10 -28.92
CA PHE A 13 5.89 -3.20 -28.52
C PHE A 13 4.77 -3.91 -27.75
N THR A 14 4.62 -5.22 -27.90
CA THR A 14 3.62 -6.03 -27.15
C THR A 14 4.18 -6.64 -25.88
N ALA A 15 5.51 -6.68 -25.70
CA ALA A 15 6.17 -6.94 -24.42
C ALA A 15 6.01 -5.74 -23.46
N GLY A 16 4.77 -5.36 -23.17
CA GLY A 16 4.45 -4.34 -22.18
C GLY A 16 4.75 -4.81 -20.76
N CYS A 17 4.88 -3.85 -19.83
CA CYS A 17 5.18 -4.05 -18.40
C CYS A 17 4.09 -4.80 -17.59
N ALA A 18 3.23 -5.58 -18.24
CA ALA A 18 2.09 -6.27 -17.64
C ALA A 18 2.51 -7.39 -16.64
N SER A 19 3.75 -7.86 -16.69
CA SER A 19 4.28 -8.92 -15.83
C SER A 19 5.07 -8.39 -14.63
N ARG A 20 4.80 -7.15 -14.17
CA ARG A 20 5.27 -6.69 -12.87
C ARG A 20 4.40 -7.30 -11.77
N PRO A 21 4.96 -8.07 -10.82
CA PRO A 21 4.21 -8.56 -9.66
C PRO A 21 3.58 -7.35 -8.95
N GLY A 22 2.25 -7.28 -8.98
CA GLY A 22 1.48 -6.18 -8.41
C GLY A 22 0.71 -5.34 -9.43
N TRP A 23 1.18 -5.12 -10.67
CA TRP A 23 0.62 -4.08 -11.57
C TRP A 23 -0.56 -4.54 -12.45
N GLY A 24 -1.65 -4.99 -11.83
CA GLY A 24 -2.85 -5.46 -12.53
C GLY A 24 -4.19 -5.06 -11.88
N TRP A 25 -5.27 -5.18 -12.66
CA TRP A 25 -6.65 -4.72 -12.42
C TRP A 25 -7.39 -5.30 -11.19
N GLY A 26 -6.72 -6.08 -10.32
CA GLY A 26 -7.40 -6.68 -9.16
C GLY A 26 -6.52 -7.03 -7.95
N GLY A 27 -5.22 -6.71 -7.97
CA GLY A 27 -4.29 -7.24 -6.96
C GLY A 27 -3.29 -6.26 -6.35
N MET A 28 -3.09 -5.06 -6.93
CA MET A 28 -1.97 -4.19 -6.54
C MET A 28 -2.10 -3.57 -5.15
N GLN A 29 -3.32 -3.25 -4.77
CA GLN A 29 -3.58 -2.43 -3.58
C GLN A 29 -3.82 -3.32 -2.34
N GLY A 30 -4.13 -4.61 -2.55
CA GLY A 30 -4.61 -5.51 -1.52
C GLY A 30 -6.03 -5.17 -1.06
N THR A 31 -6.49 -5.86 -0.01
CA THR A 31 -7.77 -5.59 0.65
C THR A 31 -7.77 -4.18 1.26
N THR A 32 -8.96 -3.62 1.48
CA THR A 32 -9.11 -2.32 2.16
C THR A 32 -8.36 -2.30 3.50
N ASP A 33 -8.36 -3.40 4.24
CA ASP A 33 -7.62 -3.50 5.51
C ASP A 33 -6.10 -3.37 5.33
N ARG A 34 -5.54 -3.95 4.27
CA ARG A 34 -4.11 -3.80 3.94
C ARG A 34 -3.79 -2.36 3.56
N GLN A 35 -4.70 -1.70 2.86
CA GLN A 35 -4.54 -0.28 2.52
C GLN A 35 -4.63 0.61 3.76
N LYS A 36 -5.56 0.32 4.68
CA LYS A 36 -5.66 1.02 5.98
C LYS A 36 -4.42 0.81 6.84
N ALA A 37 -3.87 -0.40 6.87
CA ALA A 37 -2.64 -0.69 7.61
C ALA A 37 -1.47 0.17 7.11
N ARG A 38 -1.35 0.34 5.78
CA ARG A 38 -0.36 1.24 5.19
C ARG A 38 -0.64 2.72 5.46
N ALA A 39 -1.91 3.10 5.53
CA ALA A 39 -2.31 4.48 5.82
C ALA A 39 -1.85 4.92 7.21
N VAL A 40 -1.68 4.01 8.18
CA VAL A 40 -1.17 4.35 9.53
C VAL A 40 0.16 5.10 9.48
N ILE A 41 1.03 4.78 8.52
CA ILE A 41 2.37 5.38 8.40
C ILE A 41 2.41 6.52 7.38
N HIS A 42 1.60 6.43 6.32
CA HIS A 42 1.71 7.31 5.15
C HIS A 42 0.57 8.33 5.01
N ASP A 43 -0.51 8.22 5.79
CA ASP A 43 -1.61 9.19 5.75
C ASP A 43 -1.13 10.56 6.27
N PRO A 44 -1.25 11.65 5.49
CA PRO A 44 -0.92 13.00 5.97
C PRO A 44 -1.91 13.53 7.01
N TYR A 45 -3.11 12.95 7.12
CA TYR A 45 -4.13 13.44 8.05
C TYR A 45 -3.94 12.85 9.45
N PRO A 46 -4.13 13.67 10.51
CA PRO A 46 -4.03 13.20 11.89
C PRO A 46 -5.10 12.16 12.19
N LEU A 47 -4.79 11.21 13.08
CA LEU A 47 -5.80 10.28 13.58
C LEU A 47 -6.84 11.03 14.43
N ASN A 48 -8.06 10.51 14.45
CA ASN A 48 -9.20 11.14 15.14
C ASN A 48 -9.05 11.15 16.67
N ASP A 49 -8.13 10.34 17.22
CA ASP A 49 -7.76 10.29 18.64
C ASP A 49 -6.67 11.32 19.01
N ILE A 50 -5.97 11.89 18.03
CA ILE A 50 -4.87 12.85 18.23
C ILE A 50 -5.29 14.28 17.86
N GLY A 51 -6.14 14.44 16.84
CA GLY A 51 -6.51 15.73 16.28
C GLY A 51 -8.00 15.86 15.95
N PRO A 52 -8.41 17.04 15.46
CA PRO A 52 -9.78 17.24 15.00
C PRO A 52 -10.11 16.30 13.84
N GLU A 53 -11.37 15.88 13.78
CA GLU A 53 -11.85 15.00 12.72
C GLU A 53 -11.72 15.64 11.34
N VAL A 54 -11.18 14.89 10.38
CA VAL A 54 -11.02 15.33 8.99
C VAL A 54 -12.23 14.89 8.15
N ILE A 55 -13.18 15.81 7.96
CA ILE A 55 -14.38 15.59 7.16
C ILE A 55 -14.12 16.00 5.71
N GLY A 56 -14.51 15.18 4.74
CA GLY A 56 -14.34 15.48 3.30
C GLY A 56 -12.93 15.27 2.74
N GLY A 57 -11.89 15.20 3.57
CA GLY A 57 -10.50 15.10 3.13
C GLY A 57 -10.01 13.68 2.82
N ARG A 58 -10.67 12.64 3.37
CA ARG A 58 -10.32 11.23 3.18
C ARG A 58 -11.31 10.53 2.25
N PRO A 59 -10.89 9.47 1.53
CA PRO A 59 -11.84 8.61 0.84
C PRO A 59 -12.81 7.94 1.83
N ARG A 60 -14.01 7.57 1.34
CA ARG A 60 -15.11 7.02 2.16
C ARG A 60 -14.67 5.93 3.14
N GLU A 61 -13.94 4.94 2.63
CA GLU A 61 -13.53 3.79 3.45
C GLU A 61 -12.43 4.11 4.46
N PHE A 62 -11.78 5.27 4.33
CA PHE A 62 -10.65 5.69 5.15
C PHE A 62 -11.01 6.75 6.19
N TYR A 63 -12.25 7.25 6.20
CA TYR A 63 -12.71 8.18 7.24
C TYR A 63 -12.52 7.61 8.64
N THR A 64 -12.84 6.33 8.80
CA THR A 64 -12.63 5.60 10.06
C THR A 64 -11.31 4.83 9.96
N PRO A 65 -10.26 5.25 10.71
CA PRO A 65 -9.02 4.50 10.79
C PRO A 65 -9.26 3.13 11.43
N GLN A 66 -8.30 2.22 11.29
CA GLN A 66 -8.34 0.94 12.00
C GLN A 66 -8.40 1.17 13.52
N ALA A 67 -8.99 0.22 14.25
CA ALA A 67 -8.96 0.27 15.71
C ALA A 67 -7.52 0.24 16.20
N GLU A 68 -7.27 0.89 17.35
CA GLU A 68 -5.93 1.08 17.91
C GLU A 68 -5.14 -0.23 18.01
N ALA A 69 -5.74 -1.29 18.56
CA ALA A 69 -5.09 -2.60 18.70
C ALA A 69 -4.54 -3.16 17.36
N HIS A 70 -5.28 -2.99 16.26
CA HIS A 70 -4.83 -3.41 14.94
C HIS A 70 -3.74 -2.49 14.38
N ARG A 71 -3.81 -1.18 14.68
CA ARG A 71 -2.77 -0.23 14.27
C ARG A 71 -1.44 -0.51 14.95
N THR A 72 -1.45 -0.73 16.27
CA THR A 72 -0.23 -1.03 17.05
C THR A 72 0.48 -2.26 16.50
N HIS A 73 -0.26 -3.35 16.26
CA HIS A 73 0.29 -4.53 15.62
C HIS A 73 0.91 -4.26 14.23
N ASN A 74 0.28 -3.40 13.42
CA ASN A 74 0.78 -3.08 12.07
C ASN A 74 2.04 -2.19 12.09
N VAL A 75 2.15 -1.28 13.06
CA VAL A 75 3.37 -0.47 13.23
C VAL A 75 4.51 -1.30 13.80
N ASP A 76 4.25 -2.20 14.75
CA ASP A 76 5.25 -3.11 15.32
C ASP A 76 5.84 -4.04 14.25
N ALA A 77 5.00 -4.53 13.33
CA ALA A 77 5.45 -5.35 12.21
C ALA A 77 6.28 -4.58 11.17
N THR A 78 6.03 -3.27 11.01
CA THR A 78 6.73 -2.43 10.03
C THR A 78 8.02 -1.83 10.59
N PHE A 79 8.05 -1.55 11.89
CA PHE A 79 9.21 -1.11 12.65
C PHE A 79 9.51 -2.13 13.75
N PRO A 80 10.07 -3.30 13.41
CA PRO A 80 10.51 -4.24 14.43
C PRO A 80 11.62 -3.58 15.26
N GLN A 81 11.25 -3.07 16.44
CA GLN A 81 12.16 -2.76 17.53
C GLN A 81 13.24 -1.69 17.20
N SER A 82 12.84 -0.50 16.72
CA SER A 82 13.78 0.64 16.64
C SER A 82 14.03 1.33 18.00
N PHE A 83 13.27 0.98 19.03
CA PHE A 83 13.53 1.37 20.43
C PHE A 83 13.71 0.10 21.27
N GLY A 84 14.93 -0.11 21.76
CA GLY A 84 15.38 -1.32 22.44
C GLY A 84 14.72 -1.58 23.80
N PHE A 85 13.45 -1.98 23.79
CA PHE A 85 12.84 -2.66 24.92
C PHE A 85 12.84 -4.16 24.63
N PRO A 86 13.61 -4.98 25.39
CA PRO A 86 13.55 -6.42 25.21
C PRO A 86 12.12 -6.93 25.51
N PRO A 87 11.65 -7.97 24.79
CA PRO A 87 10.35 -8.56 25.07
C PRO A 87 10.31 -9.10 26.52
N PRO A 88 9.17 -9.00 27.21
CA PRO A 88 9.04 -9.58 28.54
C PRO A 88 9.17 -11.10 28.47
N ASN A 89 10.01 -11.63 29.36
CA ASN A 89 10.30 -13.05 29.56
C ASN A 89 9.08 -13.90 29.92
#